data_AF-W7SE67-F1
#
_entry.id   AF-W7SE67-F1
#
_cell.length_a   1.000
_cell.length_b   1.000
_cell.length_c   1.000
_cell.angle_alpha   90.00
_cell.angle_beta   90.00
_cell.angle_gamma   90.00
#
_symmetry.space_group_name_H-M   'P 1'
#
loop_
_entity.id
_entity.type
_entity.pdbx_description
1 polymer ?
#
loop_
_entity_poly.entity_id
_entity_poly.type
_entity_poly.pdbx_seq_one_letter_code
_entity_poly.pdbx_strand_id
1 'polypeptide(L)'
;MSQCTETIAGLTVAEAVEYRSEIENSRSEQGFYRLRHARVAVIGEGPALAAVLRAGIGSGWRWTQVFTAEPAPECALRDEFQHVLTDTVDRIGEHLADTDLVVHVTSDFGELVEMARRCRAENASLAQVFVREQDAWITPVHPAGGRPIEAAWRRLAPEEADEWQAAPVVHHVRSARDNVALPKRVPGALLGPAYEGALDEPAVSGVAVLEAKPKAELAGVTAALIGAQVALTCFRYLTGAAKGTEPMVLRLDLESLEISEHRYQWGGPVAEAPSARPLEAGELLDRLPAFVDRHVGLLKPPSSRPAWSAG
;
A
#
# COMPACT_ATOMS: atom_id res chain seq x y z
N MET A 1 10.75 -38.44 -24.44
CA MET A 1 11.72 -37.49 -25.04
C MET A 1 11.83 -36.31 -24.09
N SER A 2 12.85 -36.28 -23.24
CA SER A 2 13.11 -35.15 -22.34
C SER A 2 13.81 -34.09 -23.18
N GLN A 3 13.10 -33.03 -23.57
CA GLN A 3 13.74 -31.88 -24.19
C GLN A 3 14.59 -31.22 -23.10
N CYS A 4 15.91 -31.23 -23.27
CA CYS A 4 16.80 -30.42 -22.46
C CYS A 4 16.44 -28.96 -22.71
N THR A 5 15.69 -28.35 -21.78
CA THR A 5 15.39 -26.93 -21.83
C THR A 5 16.67 -26.20 -21.50
N GLU A 6 17.41 -25.76 -22.52
CA GLU A 6 18.55 -24.87 -22.32
C GLU A 6 18.04 -23.61 -21.60
N THR A 7 18.60 -23.35 -20.43
CA THR A 7 18.33 -22.13 -19.66
C THR A 7 19.48 -21.17 -19.83
N ILE A 8 19.22 -19.96 -20.30
CA ILE A 8 20.17 -18.85 -20.28
C ILE A 8 19.85 -18.04 -19.03
N ALA A 9 20.79 -17.98 -18.09
CA ALA A 9 20.64 -17.26 -16.82
C ALA A 9 19.35 -17.60 -16.04
N GLY A 10 18.85 -18.84 -16.15
CA GLY A 10 17.66 -19.31 -15.46
C GLY A 10 16.31 -18.91 -16.10
N LEU A 11 16.33 -18.36 -17.31
CA LEU A 11 15.17 -18.22 -18.19
C LEU A 11 15.22 -19.30 -19.27
N THR A 12 14.05 -19.80 -19.68
CA THR A 12 13.98 -20.65 -20.88
C THR A 12 14.20 -19.82 -22.15
N VAL A 13 14.62 -20.45 -23.25
CA VAL A 13 14.75 -19.75 -24.56
C VAL A 13 13.43 -19.11 -24.99
N ALA A 14 12.29 -19.78 -24.74
CA ALA A 14 10.97 -19.23 -25.05
C ALA A 14 10.70 -17.95 -24.26
N GLU A 15 11.01 -17.92 -22.97
CA GLU A 15 10.87 -16.72 -22.15
C GLU A 15 11.81 -15.59 -22.58
N ALA A 16 13.05 -15.91 -22.97
CA ALA A 16 13.99 -14.90 -23.46
C ALA A 16 13.51 -14.24 -24.76
N VAL A 17 12.79 -14.98 -25.61
CA VAL A 17 12.16 -14.44 -26.83
C VAL A 17 10.91 -13.62 -26.48
N GLU A 18 10.02 -14.17 -25.64
CA GLU A 18 8.75 -13.55 -25.27
C GLU A 18 8.95 -12.21 -24.52
N TYR A 19 9.94 -12.15 -23.62
CA TYR A 19 10.21 -11.00 -22.76
C TYR A 19 11.42 -10.17 -23.21
N ARG A 20 11.79 -10.23 -24.49
CA ARG A 20 12.98 -9.53 -25.00
C ARG A 20 12.97 -8.03 -24.65
N SER A 21 11.84 -7.35 -24.85
CA SER A 21 11.69 -5.93 -24.54
C SER A 21 11.89 -5.63 -23.05
N GLU A 22 11.36 -6.46 -22.17
CA GLU A 22 11.44 -6.29 -20.72
C GLU A 22 12.86 -6.57 -20.23
N ILE A 23 13.51 -7.59 -20.79
CA ILE A 23 14.90 -7.91 -20.51
C ILE A 23 15.80 -6.72 -20.88
N GLU A 24 15.64 -6.15 -22.07
CA GLU A 24 16.38 -4.95 -22.50
C GLU A 24 16.14 -3.76 -21.55
N ASN A 25 14.91 -3.60 -21.05
CA ASN A 25 14.55 -2.52 -20.12
C ASN A 25 14.97 -2.75 -18.66
N SER A 26 15.25 -4.00 -18.27
CA SER A 26 15.62 -4.38 -16.89
C SER A 26 17.07 -4.05 -16.49
N ARG A 27 17.81 -3.37 -17.37
CA ARG A 27 19.27 -3.09 -17.31
C ARG A 27 20.18 -4.31 -17.36
N SER A 28 19.69 -5.51 -17.06
CA SER A 28 20.43 -6.77 -17.12
C SER A 28 19.46 -7.95 -17.11
N GLU A 29 19.78 -9.03 -17.81
CA GLU A 29 19.04 -10.30 -17.73
C GLU A 29 18.84 -10.76 -16.28
N GLN A 30 19.84 -10.54 -15.42
CA GLN A 30 19.75 -10.83 -13.98
C GLN A 30 18.63 -10.06 -13.28
N GLY A 31 18.38 -8.81 -13.70
CA GLY A 31 17.27 -8.00 -13.19
C GLY A 31 15.92 -8.62 -13.52
N PHE A 32 15.73 -9.03 -14.77
CA PHE A 32 14.50 -9.72 -15.19
C PHE A 32 14.36 -11.10 -14.55
N TYR A 33 15.45 -11.85 -14.39
CA TYR A 33 15.44 -13.11 -13.65
C TYR A 33 14.93 -12.94 -12.21
N ARG A 34 15.36 -11.88 -11.51
CA ARG A 34 14.83 -11.57 -10.16
C ARG A 34 13.33 -11.32 -10.18
N LEU A 35 12.82 -10.54 -11.14
CA LEU A 35 11.39 -10.31 -11.32
C LEU A 35 10.63 -11.63 -11.49
N ARG A 36 11.13 -12.55 -12.32
CA ARG A 36 10.51 -13.87 -12.55
C ARG A 36 10.51 -14.79 -11.33
N HIS A 37 11.38 -14.56 -10.36
CA HIS A 37 11.45 -15.36 -9.13
C HIS A 37 10.75 -14.71 -7.95
N ALA A 38 10.36 -13.44 -8.06
CA ALA A 38 9.65 -12.74 -7.01
C ALA A 38 8.25 -13.33 -6.79
N ARG A 39 7.89 -13.51 -5.51
CA ARG A 39 6.55 -13.87 -5.04
C ARG A 39 5.80 -12.57 -4.73
N VAL A 40 4.78 -12.29 -5.52
CA VAL A 40 3.99 -11.05 -5.44
C VAL A 40 2.62 -11.34 -4.86
N ALA A 41 2.26 -10.68 -3.76
CA ALA A 41 0.90 -10.66 -3.24
C ALA A 41 0.17 -9.42 -3.73
N VAL A 42 -1.01 -9.58 -4.33
CA VAL A 42 -1.87 -8.47 -4.75
C VAL A 42 -3.13 -8.51 -3.90
N ILE A 43 -3.39 -7.43 -3.16
CA ILE A 43 -4.45 -7.36 -2.16
C ILE A 43 -5.35 -6.19 -2.52
N GLY A 44 -6.66 -6.40 -2.53
CA GLY A 44 -7.63 -5.35 -2.80
C GLY A 44 -8.86 -5.88 -3.51
N GLU A 45 -9.64 -4.97 -4.10
CA GLU A 45 -10.92 -5.28 -4.75
C GLU A 45 -11.16 -4.41 -5.99
N GLY A 46 -12.13 -4.82 -6.81
CA GLY A 46 -12.64 -4.03 -7.92
C GLY A 46 -11.69 -3.86 -9.13
N PRO A 47 -12.01 -2.88 -10.02
CA PRO A 47 -11.34 -2.74 -11.31
C PRO A 47 -9.86 -2.38 -11.24
N ALA A 48 -9.44 -1.61 -10.23
CA ALA A 48 -8.04 -1.24 -10.03
C ALA A 48 -7.19 -2.48 -9.73
N LEU A 49 -7.66 -3.38 -8.86
CA LEU A 49 -7.01 -4.67 -8.61
C LEU A 49 -6.85 -5.48 -9.90
N ALA A 50 -7.94 -5.62 -10.68
CA ALA A 50 -7.93 -6.38 -11.92
C ALA A 50 -6.92 -5.80 -12.94
N ALA A 51 -6.82 -4.48 -13.03
CA ALA A 51 -5.86 -3.81 -13.91
C ALA A 51 -4.42 -3.96 -13.43
N VAL A 52 -4.16 -3.86 -12.12
CA VAL A 52 -2.85 -4.12 -11.52
C VAL A 52 -2.42 -5.57 -11.79
N LEU A 53 -3.30 -6.54 -11.57
CA LEU A 53 -3.01 -7.95 -11.83
C LEU A 53 -2.66 -8.16 -13.31
N ARG A 54 -3.51 -7.67 -14.22
CA ARG A 54 -3.29 -7.79 -15.68
C ARG A 54 -1.96 -7.17 -16.10
N ALA A 55 -1.65 -5.96 -15.63
CA ALA A 55 -0.41 -5.28 -15.98
C ALA A 55 0.82 -5.98 -15.36
N GLY A 56 0.71 -6.49 -14.13
CA GLY A 56 1.76 -7.25 -13.47
C GLY A 56 2.08 -8.56 -14.18
N ILE A 57 1.06 -9.38 -14.50
CA ILE A 57 1.19 -10.59 -15.32
C ILE A 57 1.76 -10.26 -16.69
N GLY A 58 1.25 -9.20 -17.33
CA GLY A 58 1.80 -8.68 -18.58
C GLY A 58 3.27 -8.31 -18.48
N SER A 59 3.73 -7.76 -17.34
CA SER A 59 5.14 -7.41 -17.11
C SER A 59 6.06 -8.61 -16.80
N GLY A 60 5.49 -9.80 -16.65
CA GLY A 60 6.24 -11.03 -16.40
C GLY A 60 6.20 -11.53 -14.96
N TRP A 61 5.29 -11.08 -14.09
CA TRP A 61 5.13 -11.70 -12.76
C TRP A 61 4.85 -13.19 -12.90
N ARG A 62 5.65 -14.03 -12.24
CA ARG A 62 5.50 -15.49 -12.33
C ARG A 62 4.64 -16.05 -11.21
N TRP A 63 4.92 -15.66 -9.98
CA TRP A 63 4.27 -16.20 -8.78
C TRP A 63 3.40 -15.12 -8.15
N THR A 64 2.10 -15.15 -8.45
CA THR A 64 1.15 -14.14 -7.97
C THR A 64 0.10 -14.77 -7.08
N GLN A 65 -0.04 -14.26 -5.86
CA GLN A 65 -1.12 -14.60 -4.94
C GLN A 65 -2.08 -13.41 -4.84
N VAL A 66 -3.35 -13.62 -5.12
CA VAL A 66 -4.40 -12.59 -5.09
C VAL A 66 -5.24 -12.79 -3.83
N PHE A 67 -5.41 -11.73 -3.05
CA PHE A 67 -6.26 -11.69 -1.87
C PHE A 67 -7.37 -10.66 -2.07
N THR A 68 -8.61 -11.12 -2.10
CA THR A 68 -9.79 -10.29 -2.37
C THR A 68 -11.00 -10.88 -1.64
N ALA A 69 -11.97 -10.04 -1.24
CA ALA A 69 -13.27 -10.54 -0.75
C ALA A 69 -14.25 -10.86 -1.90
N GLU A 70 -13.98 -10.33 -3.10
CA GLU A 70 -14.75 -10.57 -4.31
C GLU A 70 -14.19 -11.77 -5.10
N PRO A 71 -14.94 -12.35 -6.05
CA PRO A 71 -14.38 -13.31 -6.98
C PRO A 71 -13.12 -12.74 -7.67
N ALA A 72 -12.05 -13.53 -7.72
CA ALA A 72 -10.81 -13.06 -8.31
C ALA A 72 -11.01 -12.69 -9.78
N PRO A 73 -10.40 -11.57 -10.23
CA PRO A 73 -10.49 -11.16 -11.61
C PRO A 73 -9.82 -12.19 -12.52
N GLU A 74 -10.51 -12.58 -13.58
CA GLU A 74 -9.91 -13.41 -14.62
C GLU A 74 -8.78 -12.63 -15.31
N CYS A 75 -7.59 -13.23 -15.34
CA CYS A 75 -6.45 -12.72 -16.09
C CYS A 75 -5.93 -13.79 -17.03
N ALA A 76 -5.70 -13.41 -18.29
CA ALA A 76 -4.98 -14.26 -19.23
C ALA A 76 -3.51 -14.32 -18.81
N LEU A 77 -3.00 -15.53 -18.63
CA LEU A 77 -1.57 -15.76 -18.48
C LEU A 77 -0.88 -15.43 -19.80
N ARG A 78 0.27 -14.77 -19.72
CA ARG A 78 1.13 -14.46 -20.86
C ARG A 78 1.97 -15.66 -21.26
N ASP A 79 2.39 -16.48 -20.29
CA ASP A 79 3.13 -17.73 -20.52
C ASP A 79 2.70 -18.86 -19.59
N GLU A 80 3.04 -20.10 -19.94
CA GLU A 80 2.64 -21.32 -19.21
C GLU A 80 3.31 -21.47 -17.84
N PHE A 81 4.37 -20.71 -17.55
CA PHE A 81 5.08 -20.75 -16.28
C PHE A 81 4.51 -19.75 -15.26
N GLN A 82 3.51 -18.97 -15.62
CA GLN A 82 2.84 -18.06 -14.70
C GLN A 82 1.81 -18.80 -13.85
N HIS A 83 1.79 -18.47 -12.57
CA HIS A 83 0.93 -19.03 -11.56
C HIS A 83 0.20 -17.91 -10.84
N VAL A 84 -1.13 -17.94 -10.93
CA VAL A 84 -2.01 -17.03 -10.20
C VAL A 84 -2.87 -17.86 -9.28
N LEU A 85 -2.67 -17.67 -7.98
CA LEU A 85 -3.44 -18.30 -6.93
C LEU A 85 -4.34 -17.26 -6.29
N THR A 86 -5.51 -17.67 -5.83
CA THR A 86 -6.47 -16.78 -5.14
C THR A 86 -6.71 -17.32 -3.73
N ASP A 87 -6.81 -16.43 -2.76
CA ASP A 87 -7.17 -16.74 -1.38
C ASP A 87 -7.99 -15.59 -0.77
N THR A 88 -8.48 -15.76 0.45
CA THR A 88 -9.24 -14.73 1.17
C THR A 88 -8.33 -13.76 1.93
N VAL A 89 -8.78 -12.52 2.09
CA VAL A 89 -8.04 -11.45 2.81
C VAL A 89 -7.65 -11.87 4.24
N ASP A 90 -8.45 -12.69 4.91
CA ASP A 90 -8.17 -13.19 6.26
C ASP A 90 -6.88 -14.02 6.35
N ARG A 91 -6.46 -14.62 5.23
CA ARG A 91 -5.29 -15.51 5.18
C ARG A 91 -4.01 -14.81 4.78
N ILE A 92 -4.03 -13.50 4.52
CA ILE A 92 -2.84 -12.71 4.16
C ILE A 92 -1.69 -12.95 5.15
N GLY A 93 -1.98 -12.99 6.45
CA GLY A 93 -0.96 -13.20 7.49
C GLY A 93 -0.20 -14.53 7.37
N GLU A 94 -0.81 -15.56 6.78
CA GLU A 94 -0.15 -16.86 6.56
C GLU A 94 0.91 -16.81 5.45
N HIS A 95 0.82 -15.84 4.54
CA HIS A 95 1.62 -15.77 3.32
C HIS A 95 2.62 -14.60 3.29
N LEU A 96 2.46 -13.60 4.16
CA LEU A 96 3.29 -12.39 4.13
C LEU A 96 4.78 -12.67 4.35
N ALA A 97 5.14 -13.57 5.26
CA ALA A 97 6.54 -13.92 5.55
C ALA A 97 7.28 -14.51 4.33
N ASP A 98 6.52 -15.05 3.40
CA ASP A 98 6.97 -15.75 2.19
C ASP A 98 6.89 -14.85 0.94
N THR A 99 6.46 -13.59 1.10
CA THR A 99 6.16 -12.66 0.01
C THR A 99 7.29 -11.64 -0.16
N ASP A 100 7.83 -11.52 -1.38
CA ASP A 100 8.86 -10.52 -1.68
C ASP A 100 8.28 -9.12 -1.83
N LEU A 101 7.08 -9.02 -2.42
CA LEU A 101 6.40 -7.76 -2.69
C LEU A 101 4.90 -7.87 -2.49
N VAL A 102 4.35 -6.98 -1.68
CA VAL A 102 2.92 -6.74 -1.51
C VAL A 102 2.51 -5.53 -2.34
N VAL A 103 1.46 -5.67 -3.12
CA VAL A 103 0.77 -4.59 -3.85
C VAL A 103 -0.63 -4.47 -3.28
N HIS A 104 -0.89 -3.39 -2.55
CA HIS A 104 -2.15 -3.18 -1.84
C HIS A 104 -2.97 -2.08 -2.51
N VAL A 105 -4.20 -2.40 -2.92
CA VAL A 105 -5.15 -1.49 -3.58
C VAL A 105 -6.37 -1.35 -2.69
N THR A 106 -6.67 -0.14 -2.20
CA THR A 106 -7.81 0.10 -1.32
C THR A 106 -8.38 1.51 -1.51
N SER A 107 -9.61 1.73 -1.03
CA SER A 107 -10.20 3.06 -0.87
C SER A 107 -10.29 3.49 0.60
N ASP A 108 -9.64 2.77 1.52
CA ASP A 108 -9.62 3.03 2.96
C ASP A 108 -8.21 3.39 3.47
N PHE A 109 -8.08 4.55 4.11
CA PHE A 109 -6.80 5.02 4.66
C PHE A 109 -6.30 4.20 5.86
N GLY A 110 -7.21 3.72 6.71
CA GLY A 110 -6.88 2.87 7.85
C GLY A 110 -6.24 1.56 7.40
N GLU A 111 -6.78 0.95 6.34
CA GLU A 111 -6.21 -0.26 5.73
C GLU A 111 -4.81 -0.02 5.17
N LEU A 112 -4.54 1.15 4.56
CA LEU A 112 -3.19 1.48 4.07
C LEU A 112 -2.16 1.50 5.20
N VAL A 113 -2.49 2.18 6.31
CA VAL A 113 -1.61 2.29 7.48
C VAL A 113 -1.39 0.93 8.13
N GLU A 114 -2.44 0.13 8.27
CA GLU A 114 -2.38 -1.20 8.86
C GLU A 114 -1.54 -2.16 8.00
N MET A 115 -1.76 -2.19 6.68
CA MET A 115 -0.97 -3.02 5.77
C MET A 115 0.51 -2.63 5.78
N ALA A 116 0.82 -1.33 5.86
CA ALA A 116 2.20 -0.85 5.98
C ALA A 116 2.89 -1.37 7.26
N ARG A 117 2.17 -1.43 8.38
CA ARG A 117 2.68 -1.99 9.63
C ARG A 117 2.88 -3.51 9.54
N ARG A 118 1.93 -4.24 8.94
CA ARG A 118 2.04 -5.70 8.74
C ARG A 118 3.24 -6.05 7.85
N CYS A 119 3.38 -5.41 6.70
CA CYS A 119 4.50 -5.65 5.80
C CYS A 119 5.85 -5.35 6.48
N ARG A 120 5.91 -4.31 7.33
CA ARG A 120 7.11 -4.00 8.09
C ARG A 120 7.45 -5.07 9.13
N ALA A 121 6.45 -5.59 9.84
CA ALA A 121 6.64 -6.65 10.82
C ALA A 121 7.22 -7.92 10.16
N GLU A 122 6.75 -8.22 8.94
CA GLU A 122 7.18 -9.39 8.16
C GLU A 122 8.36 -9.10 7.20
N ASN A 123 8.92 -7.89 7.24
CA ASN A 123 10.00 -7.44 6.34
C ASN A 123 9.67 -7.58 4.83
N ALA A 124 8.39 -7.55 4.46
CA ALA A 124 7.92 -7.59 3.08
C ALA A 124 7.98 -6.19 2.44
N SER A 125 8.37 -6.11 1.17
CA SER A 125 8.31 -4.86 0.42
C SER A 125 6.87 -4.50 0.07
N LEU A 126 6.57 -3.21 -0.05
CA LEU A 126 5.19 -2.74 -0.19
C LEU A 126 5.06 -1.62 -1.22
N ALA A 127 4.14 -1.79 -2.16
CA ALA A 127 3.57 -0.73 -2.99
C ALA A 127 2.08 -0.58 -2.65
N GLN A 128 1.58 0.65 -2.56
CA GLN A 128 0.19 0.91 -2.22
C GLN A 128 -0.46 1.84 -3.23
N VAL A 129 -1.74 1.57 -3.45
CA VAL A 129 -2.64 2.33 -4.30
C VAL A 129 -3.85 2.70 -3.46
N PHE A 130 -4.10 3.99 -3.33
CA PHE A 130 -5.32 4.51 -2.75
C PHE A 130 -6.21 5.06 -3.85
N VAL A 131 -7.43 4.56 -3.96
CA VAL A 131 -8.37 4.97 -5.02
C VAL A 131 -9.56 5.68 -4.41
N ARG A 132 -9.87 6.88 -4.93
CA ARG A 132 -11.10 7.64 -4.68
C ARG A 132 -11.83 7.89 -5.99
N GLU A 133 -13.01 8.49 -5.90
CA GLU A 133 -13.84 8.83 -7.06
C GLU A 133 -13.10 9.67 -8.11
N GLN A 134 -12.30 10.65 -7.67
CA GLN A 134 -11.64 11.61 -8.56
C GLN A 134 -10.12 11.49 -8.64
N ASP A 135 -9.49 10.75 -7.71
CA ASP A 135 -8.04 10.67 -7.64
C ASP A 135 -7.59 9.23 -7.33
N ALA A 136 -6.43 8.86 -7.85
CA ALA A 136 -5.67 7.71 -7.38
C ALA A 136 -4.29 8.14 -6.90
N TRP A 137 -3.84 7.58 -5.79
CA TRP A 137 -2.52 7.86 -5.21
C TRP A 137 -1.70 6.57 -5.20
N ILE A 138 -0.51 6.62 -5.79
CA ILE A 138 0.36 5.45 -5.98
C ILE A 138 1.69 5.73 -5.30
N THR A 139 2.10 4.85 -4.39
CA THR A 139 3.40 4.96 -3.73
C THR A 139 4.48 4.23 -4.53
N PRO A 140 5.75 4.62 -4.38
CA PRO A 140 6.84 3.80 -4.83
C PRO A 140 6.87 2.52 -4.00
N VAL A 141 7.64 1.54 -4.45
CA VAL A 141 7.85 0.33 -3.64
C VAL A 141 8.82 0.67 -2.52
N HIS A 142 8.41 0.45 -1.28
CA HIS A 142 9.25 0.59 -0.10
C HIS A 142 9.76 -0.77 0.35
N PRO A 143 11.09 -0.94 0.50
CA PRO A 143 11.61 -2.14 1.14
C PRO A 143 11.13 -2.23 2.59
N ALA A 144 10.77 -3.43 3.04
CA ALA A 144 10.37 -3.73 4.42
C ALA A 144 9.22 -2.85 4.96
N GLY A 145 8.16 -2.62 4.17
CA GLY A 145 6.97 -1.85 4.58
C GLY A 145 7.27 -0.45 5.10
N GLY A 146 8.34 0.18 4.59
CA GLY A 146 9.09 1.26 5.24
C GLY A 146 8.24 2.34 5.93
N ARG A 147 8.68 2.79 7.11
CA ARG A 147 8.09 3.90 7.91
C ARG A 147 7.68 5.15 7.11
N PRO A 148 8.37 5.57 6.04
CA PRO A 148 7.99 6.75 5.28
C PRO A 148 6.58 6.66 4.68
N ILE A 149 6.13 5.48 4.23
CA ILE A 149 4.83 5.34 3.56
C ILE A 149 3.67 5.57 4.52
N GLU A 150 3.78 5.07 5.75
CA GLU A 150 2.80 5.26 6.82
C GLU A 150 2.66 6.74 7.18
N ALA A 151 3.78 7.47 7.21
CA ALA A 151 3.77 8.91 7.46
C ALA A 151 3.15 9.70 6.29
N ALA A 152 3.34 9.25 5.04
CA ALA A 152 2.70 9.85 3.87
C ALA A 152 1.17 9.72 3.98
N TRP A 153 0.67 8.51 4.26
CA TRP A 153 -0.77 8.28 4.37
C TRP A 153 -1.41 9.05 5.52
N ARG A 154 -0.76 9.13 6.68
CA ARG A 154 -1.27 9.96 7.79
C ARG A 154 -1.41 11.44 7.43
N ARG A 155 -0.54 11.98 6.57
CA ARG A 155 -0.63 13.38 6.14
C ARG A 155 -1.69 13.59 5.07
N LEU A 156 -1.97 12.57 4.26
CA LEU A 156 -3.00 12.60 3.22
C LEU A 156 -4.40 12.24 3.75
N ALA A 157 -4.48 11.60 4.92
CA ALA A 157 -5.74 11.24 5.55
C ALA A 157 -6.56 12.51 5.85
N PRO A 158 -7.89 12.49 5.61
CA PRO A 158 -8.76 13.62 5.94
C PRO A 158 -8.76 13.86 7.46
N GLU A 159 -9.00 15.10 7.90
CA GLU A 159 -9.00 15.45 9.34
C GLU A 159 -10.01 14.63 10.16
N GLU A 160 -11.11 14.21 9.55
CA GLU A 160 -12.12 13.33 10.16
C GLU A 160 -11.59 11.91 10.44
N ALA A 161 -10.46 11.51 9.83
CA ALA A 161 -9.82 10.23 10.12
C ALA A 161 -9.06 10.22 11.45
N ASP A 162 -8.88 11.37 12.13
CA ASP A 162 -8.21 11.40 13.44
C ASP A 162 -9.02 10.71 14.55
N GLU A 163 -10.34 10.54 14.38
CA GLU A 163 -11.19 9.78 15.29
C GLU A 163 -10.77 8.29 15.34
N TRP A 164 -10.11 7.80 14.29
CA TRP A 164 -9.61 6.42 14.16
C TRP A 164 -8.38 6.16 15.04
N GLN A 165 -7.68 7.22 15.48
CA GLN A 165 -6.53 7.07 16.38
C GLN A 165 -6.96 6.82 17.84
N ALA A 166 -8.19 7.18 18.21
CA ALA A 166 -8.72 7.02 19.56
C ALA A 166 -9.50 5.72 19.76
N ALA A 167 -10.00 5.10 18.69
CA ALA A 167 -10.68 3.83 18.77
C ALA A 167 -9.67 2.70 19.03
N PRO A 168 -9.82 1.89 20.10
CA PRO A 168 -8.98 0.72 20.29
C PRO A 168 -9.15 -0.20 19.08
N VAL A 169 -8.03 -0.59 18.46
CA VAL A 169 -8.02 -1.57 17.36
C VAL A 169 -8.61 -2.87 17.91
N VAL A 170 -9.90 -3.07 17.67
CA VAL A 170 -10.57 -4.33 18.01
C VAL A 170 -10.06 -5.34 16.99
N HIS A 171 -9.03 -6.08 17.35
CA HIS A 171 -8.63 -7.26 16.61
C HIS A 171 -9.80 -8.24 16.60
N HIS A 172 -10.63 -8.21 15.56
CA HIS A 172 -11.46 -9.35 15.18
C HIS A 172 -10.58 -10.41 14.51
N VAL A 173 -9.58 -10.88 15.26
CA VAL A 173 -8.88 -12.12 14.97
C VAL A 173 -9.37 -13.12 16.00
N ARG A 174 -10.44 -13.84 15.66
CA ARG A 174 -10.78 -15.08 16.37
C ARG A 174 -9.68 -16.09 16.04
N SER A 175 -8.65 -16.12 16.88
CA SER A 175 -7.64 -17.16 16.86
C SER A 175 -8.32 -18.51 17.17
N ALA A 176 -8.41 -19.35 16.16
CA ALA A 176 -8.63 -20.78 16.32
C ALA A 176 -7.25 -21.47 16.35
N ARG A 177 -6.67 -21.60 17.55
CA ARG A 177 -5.87 -22.77 17.98
C ARG A 177 -5.44 -22.63 19.44
N ASP A 178 -5.91 -23.58 20.23
CA ASP A 178 -5.53 -23.85 21.61
C ASP A 178 -4.10 -24.42 21.73
N ASN A 179 -3.58 -24.26 22.96
CA ASN A 179 -2.49 -24.99 23.63
C ASN A 179 -1.06 -24.46 23.51
N VAL A 180 -0.78 -23.38 24.26
CA VAL A 180 0.50 -23.23 24.97
C VAL A 180 0.22 -22.93 26.44
N ALA A 181 0.77 -23.76 27.32
CA ALA A 181 0.61 -23.68 28.76
C ALA A 181 1.23 -22.37 29.32
N LEU A 182 0.41 -21.58 30.01
CA LEU A 182 0.87 -20.46 30.83
C LEU A 182 1.22 -20.95 32.25
N PRO A 183 2.33 -20.49 32.87
CA PRO A 183 2.57 -20.76 34.29
C PRO A 183 1.72 -19.84 35.18
N LYS A 184 0.94 -20.51 36.02
CA LYS A 184 0.39 -20.18 37.36
C LYS A 184 0.57 -18.75 37.92
N ARG A 185 -0.59 -18.08 38.09
CA ARG A 185 -1.08 -17.20 39.19
C ARG A 185 -0.10 -16.36 40.03
N VAL A 186 -0.46 -15.08 40.19
CA VAL A 186 -0.43 -14.35 41.48
C VAL A 186 -1.82 -13.69 41.71
N PRO A 187 -2.38 -13.67 42.94
CA PRO A 187 -3.79 -13.32 43.22
C PRO A 187 -4.01 -11.95 43.90
N GLY A 188 -5.23 -11.42 43.80
CA GLY A 188 -5.79 -10.32 44.61
C GLY A 188 -6.55 -9.30 43.75
N ALA A 189 -7.89 -9.39 43.61
CA ALA A 189 -8.91 -8.82 44.51
C ALA A 189 -8.96 -7.27 44.43
N LEU A 190 -10.08 -6.55 44.38
CA LEU A 190 -11.54 -6.78 44.34
C LEU A 190 -12.14 -5.35 44.18
N LEU A 191 -13.35 -5.26 43.60
CA LEU A 191 -14.42 -4.24 43.75
C LEU A 191 -15.00 -3.79 42.40
N GLY A 192 -16.23 -4.22 42.11
CA GLY A 192 -17.13 -3.65 41.08
C GLY A 192 -17.95 -2.49 41.66
N PRO A 193 -19.24 -2.32 41.30
CA PRO A 193 -19.91 -2.47 40.01
C PRO A 193 -20.65 -1.16 39.60
N ALA A 194 -21.47 -1.24 38.54
CA ALA A 194 -22.59 -0.36 38.20
C ALA A 194 -22.29 0.95 37.43
N TYR A 195 -22.69 0.96 36.16
CA TYR A 195 -23.45 2.07 35.57
C TYR A 195 -24.32 1.53 34.43
N GLU A 196 -25.52 1.06 34.77
CA GLU A 196 -26.66 1.05 33.86
C GLU A 196 -27.31 2.44 33.97
N GLY A 197 -27.21 3.22 32.89
CA GLY A 197 -27.86 4.51 32.76
C GLY A 197 -28.44 4.59 31.36
N ALA A 198 -29.72 4.24 31.26
CA ALA A 198 -30.56 4.53 30.10
C ALA A 198 -30.62 6.06 29.93
N LEU A 199 -30.24 6.53 28.74
CA LEU A 199 -30.57 7.86 28.28
C LEU A 199 -31.53 7.71 27.09
N ASP A 200 -32.77 8.13 27.33
CA ASP A 200 -33.73 8.46 26.28
C ASP A 200 -33.13 9.61 25.45
N GLU A 201 -32.77 9.33 24.20
CA GLU A 201 -32.45 10.37 23.23
C GLU A 201 -33.73 10.87 22.53
N PRO A 202 -33.94 12.20 22.41
CA PRO A 202 -35.04 12.74 21.64
C PRO A 202 -34.79 12.56 20.13
N ALA A 203 -35.84 12.19 19.42
CA ALA A 203 -35.88 12.09 17.97
C ALA A 203 -35.46 13.42 17.30
N VAL A 204 -34.22 13.47 16.79
CA VAL A 204 -33.78 14.52 15.88
C VAL A 204 -34.14 14.11 14.46
N SER A 205 -35.22 14.71 14.00
CA SER A 205 -35.68 14.72 12.62
C SER A 205 -34.64 15.37 11.70
N GLY A 206 -34.16 14.62 10.70
CA GLY A 206 -33.79 15.18 9.39
C GLY A 206 -32.36 15.68 9.23
N VAL A 207 -31.36 14.80 9.40
CA VAL A 207 -30.10 14.94 8.65
C VAL A 207 -30.32 14.17 7.35
N ALA A 208 -30.37 14.89 6.23
CA ALA A 208 -30.31 14.27 4.92
C ALA A 208 -28.98 13.52 4.84
N VAL A 209 -29.04 12.19 4.97
CA VAL A 209 -27.95 11.31 4.56
C VAL A 209 -27.71 11.66 3.10
N LEU A 210 -26.61 12.36 2.82
CA LEU A 210 -26.11 12.53 1.47
C LEU A 210 -25.94 11.10 0.95
N GLU A 211 -26.91 10.63 0.17
CA GLU A 211 -26.80 9.37 -0.54
C GLU A 211 -25.49 9.46 -1.32
N ALA A 212 -24.50 8.66 -0.88
CA ALA A 212 -23.21 8.58 -1.53
C ALA A 212 -23.49 8.30 -2.99
N LYS A 213 -23.14 9.28 -3.83
CA LYS A 213 -23.26 9.19 -5.28
C LYS A 213 -22.66 7.84 -5.69
N PRO A 214 -23.34 7.04 -6.51
CA PRO A 214 -22.87 5.69 -6.82
C PRO A 214 -21.42 5.78 -7.27
N LYS A 215 -20.55 4.97 -6.63
CA LYS A 215 -19.13 4.81 -6.97
C LYS A 215 -19.00 4.94 -8.47
N ALA A 216 -18.47 6.08 -8.95
CA ALA A 216 -18.21 6.24 -10.37
C ALA A 216 -17.37 5.03 -10.76
N GLU A 217 -17.92 4.14 -11.59
CA GLU A 217 -17.26 2.88 -11.90
C GLU A 217 -15.90 3.25 -12.48
N LEU A 218 -14.85 2.91 -11.73
CA LEU A 218 -13.46 3.09 -12.11
C LEU A 218 -13.13 2.11 -13.24
N ALA A 219 -13.85 2.20 -14.35
CA ALA A 219 -13.84 1.23 -15.43
C ALA A 219 -13.02 1.76 -16.61
N GLY A 220 -12.38 0.83 -17.33
CA GLY A 220 -11.68 1.13 -18.56
C GLY A 220 -10.32 1.81 -18.37
N VAL A 221 -10.12 2.96 -19.01
CA VAL A 221 -8.80 3.60 -19.21
C VAL A 221 -8.13 3.96 -17.89
N THR A 222 -8.89 4.48 -16.92
CA THR A 222 -8.37 4.92 -15.63
C THR A 222 -7.77 3.76 -14.83
N ALA A 223 -8.50 2.64 -14.71
CA ALA A 223 -7.99 1.44 -14.06
C ALA A 223 -6.75 0.91 -14.79
N ALA A 224 -6.77 0.89 -16.13
CA ALA A 224 -5.62 0.46 -16.94
C ALA A 224 -4.38 1.35 -16.68
N LEU A 225 -4.55 2.66 -16.55
CA LEU A 225 -3.46 3.59 -16.25
C LEU A 225 -2.89 3.35 -14.85
N ILE A 226 -3.75 3.16 -13.84
CA ILE A 226 -3.32 2.77 -12.48
C ILE A 226 -2.51 1.47 -12.53
N GLY A 227 -3.04 0.45 -13.19
CA GLY A 227 -2.37 -0.85 -13.34
C GLY A 227 -1.00 -0.72 -14.00
N ALA A 228 -0.90 0.04 -15.09
CA ALA A 228 0.36 0.28 -15.79
C ALA A 228 1.40 1.01 -14.92
N GLN A 229 1.00 2.05 -14.17
CA GLN A 229 1.90 2.80 -13.29
C GLN A 229 2.41 1.94 -12.13
N VAL A 230 1.52 1.13 -11.54
CA VAL A 230 1.88 0.21 -10.46
C VAL A 230 2.82 -0.88 -10.98
N ALA A 231 2.50 -1.51 -12.11
CA ALA A 231 3.34 -2.54 -12.71
C ALA A 231 4.72 -1.99 -13.09
N LEU A 232 4.80 -0.80 -13.67
CA LEU A 232 6.08 -0.14 -13.96
C LEU A 232 6.90 0.14 -12.69
N THR A 233 6.25 0.63 -11.63
CA THR A 233 6.90 0.89 -10.34
C THR A 233 7.46 -0.39 -9.72
N CYS A 234 6.66 -1.45 -9.72
CA CYS A 234 7.07 -2.78 -9.22
C CYS A 234 8.18 -3.38 -10.08
N PHE A 235 8.06 -3.29 -11.41
CA PHE A 235 9.07 -3.75 -12.35
C PHE A 235 10.41 -3.09 -12.08
N ARG A 236 10.45 -1.76 -11.96
CA ARG A 236 11.70 -1.02 -11.69
C ARG A 236 12.31 -1.41 -10.35
N TYR A 237 11.49 -1.70 -9.34
CA TYR A 237 11.96 -2.17 -8.04
C TYR A 237 12.55 -3.58 -8.12
N LEU A 238 11.77 -4.56 -8.61
CA LEU A 238 12.15 -5.98 -8.64
C LEU A 238 13.34 -6.25 -9.58
N THR A 239 13.46 -5.48 -10.67
CA THR A 239 14.62 -5.54 -11.56
C THR A 239 15.84 -4.80 -11.03
N GLY A 240 15.69 -3.96 -10.00
CA GLY A 240 16.74 -3.07 -9.48
C GLY A 240 17.06 -1.88 -10.40
N ALA A 241 16.19 -1.56 -11.35
CA ALA A 241 16.33 -0.38 -12.21
C ALA A 241 16.07 0.93 -11.44
N ALA A 242 15.25 0.89 -10.38
CA ALA A 242 15.02 2.00 -9.47
C ALA A 242 16.30 2.34 -8.70
N LYS A 243 16.81 3.57 -8.88
CA LYS A 243 17.92 4.10 -8.07
C LYS A 243 17.30 4.85 -6.90
N GLY A 244 17.59 4.43 -5.67
CA GLY A 244 17.22 5.07 -4.40
C GLY A 244 16.21 6.20 -4.54
N THR A 245 14.94 5.83 -4.78
CA THR A 245 13.91 6.80 -5.14
C THR A 245 13.61 7.68 -3.93
N GLU A 246 13.65 8.99 -4.13
CA GLU A 246 13.14 9.93 -3.14
C GLU A 246 11.70 9.51 -2.76
N PRO A 247 11.32 9.62 -1.48
CA PRO A 247 9.98 9.32 -1.01
C PRO A 247 8.97 10.28 -1.67
N MET A 248 8.30 9.79 -2.71
CA MET A 248 7.42 10.57 -3.57
C MET A 248 6.19 9.75 -3.94
N VAL A 249 4.98 10.24 -3.62
CA VAL A 249 3.71 9.64 -4.04
C VAL A 249 3.29 10.24 -5.37
N LEU A 250 2.80 9.44 -6.29
CA LEU A 250 2.17 9.91 -7.52
C LEU A 250 0.69 10.09 -7.27
N ARG A 251 0.14 11.24 -7.63
CA ARG A 251 -1.30 11.45 -7.72
C ARG A 251 -1.70 11.46 -9.19
N LEU A 252 -2.73 10.69 -9.52
CA LEU A 252 -3.41 10.69 -10.80
C LEU A 252 -4.81 11.27 -10.59
N ASP A 253 -5.05 12.45 -11.17
CA ASP A 253 -6.40 13.00 -11.28
C ASP A 253 -7.14 12.19 -12.35
N LEU A 254 -8.22 11.53 -11.97
CA LEU A 254 -8.90 10.52 -12.81
C LEU A 254 -9.81 11.16 -13.87
N GLU A 255 -10.16 12.43 -13.71
CA GLU A 255 -10.98 13.18 -14.66
C GLU A 255 -10.11 13.78 -15.77
N SER A 256 -9.02 14.44 -15.40
CA SER A 256 -8.10 15.11 -16.32
C SER A 256 -6.96 14.22 -16.82
N LEU A 257 -6.71 13.09 -16.14
CA LEU A 257 -5.53 12.23 -16.31
C LEU A 257 -4.20 12.95 -16.02
N GLU A 258 -4.26 14.08 -15.31
CA GLU A 258 -3.06 14.80 -14.87
C GLU A 258 -2.32 13.97 -13.81
N ILE A 259 -1.00 13.82 -14.00
CA ILE A 259 -0.13 13.16 -13.03
C ILE A 259 0.68 14.23 -12.31
N SER A 260 0.58 14.25 -10.98
CA SER A 260 1.38 15.12 -10.12
C SER A 260 2.22 14.31 -9.14
N GLU A 261 3.37 14.86 -8.78
CA GLU A 261 4.34 14.23 -7.90
C GLU A 261 4.35 14.92 -6.53
N HIS A 262 4.14 14.14 -5.47
CA HIS A 262 4.06 14.62 -4.09
C HIS A 262 5.19 14.07 -3.25
N ARG A 263 6.21 14.89 -3.03
CA ARG A 263 7.31 14.53 -2.14
C ARG A 263 6.84 14.56 -0.70
N TYR A 264 7.22 13.56 0.08
CA TYR A 264 6.93 13.53 1.50
C TYR A 264 8.21 13.33 2.28
N GLN A 265 8.37 14.11 3.36
CA GLN A 265 9.51 13.95 4.23
C GLN A 265 9.39 12.66 5.05
N TRP A 266 10.53 12.02 5.26
CA TRP A 266 10.67 10.90 6.18
C TRP A 266 10.04 11.25 7.54
N GLY A 267 9.04 10.49 7.96
CA GLY A 267 8.28 10.74 9.18
C GLY A 267 8.72 9.92 10.39
N GLY A 268 9.96 9.42 10.42
CA GLY A 268 10.48 8.80 11.63
C GLY A 268 10.82 9.86 12.70
N PRO A 269 11.33 9.43 13.87
CA PRO A 269 11.65 10.33 14.97
C PRO A 269 12.53 11.48 14.49
N VAL A 270 12.21 12.73 14.84
CA VAL A 270 13.00 13.91 14.42
C VAL A 270 14.49 13.74 14.74
N ALA A 271 14.82 13.04 15.83
CA ALA A 271 16.19 12.72 16.24
C ALA A 271 16.97 11.82 15.27
N GLU A 272 16.27 11.03 14.46
CA GLU A 272 16.80 10.13 13.44
C GLU A 272 16.69 10.75 12.02
N ALA A 273 16.09 11.94 11.89
CA ALA A 273 15.99 12.62 10.61
C ALA A 273 17.39 13.04 10.13
N PRO A 274 17.72 12.87 8.85
CA PRO A 274 18.99 13.36 8.31
C PRO A 274 19.09 14.87 8.56
N SER A 275 20.25 15.34 9.01
CA SER A 275 20.45 16.76 9.32
C SER A 275 20.19 17.60 8.06
N ALA A 276 19.15 18.43 8.07
CA ALA A 276 18.90 19.39 7.02
C ALA A 276 19.66 20.68 7.32
N ARG A 277 20.25 21.30 6.29
CA ARG A 277 20.77 22.66 6.41
C ARG A 277 19.58 23.60 6.70
N PRO A 278 19.66 24.49 7.71
CA PRO A 278 18.63 25.49 7.95
C PRO A 278 18.37 26.28 6.66
N LEU A 279 17.09 26.45 6.32
CA LEU A 279 16.66 27.28 5.20
C LEU A 279 16.45 28.71 5.70
N GLU A 280 16.91 29.68 4.93
CA GLU A 280 16.56 31.08 5.16
C GLU A 280 15.06 31.32 4.85
N ALA A 281 14.44 32.29 5.50
CA ALA A 281 13.00 32.54 5.36
C ALA A 281 12.57 32.80 3.90
N GLY A 282 13.39 33.49 3.11
CA GLY A 282 13.13 33.70 1.69
C GLY A 282 13.16 32.41 0.88
N GLU A 283 14.14 31.54 1.15
CA GLU A 283 14.27 30.24 0.46
C GLU A 283 13.10 29.31 0.80
N LEU A 284 12.56 29.40 2.02
CA LEU A 284 11.35 28.67 2.40
C LEU A 284 10.12 29.11 1.60
N LEU A 285 9.93 30.42 1.42
CA LEU A 285 8.82 30.98 0.64
C LEU A 285 8.93 30.61 -0.85
N ASP A 286 10.15 30.60 -1.40
CA ASP A 286 10.37 30.20 -2.80
C ASP A 286 10.10 28.71 -3.05
N ARG A 287 10.32 27.87 -2.02
CA ARG A 287 10.09 26.41 -2.10
C ARG A 287 8.65 26.01 -1.79
N LEU A 288 7.91 26.83 -1.05
CA LEU A 288 6.54 26.58 -0.61
C LEU A 288 5.59 26.12 -1.73
N PRO A 289 5.60 26.68 -2.95
CA PRO A 289 4.73 26.22 -4.03
C PRO A 289 4.91 24.75 -4.41
N ALA A 290 6.10 24.16 -4.20
CA ALA A 290 6.34 22.74 -4.45
C ALA A 290 5.83 21.82 -3.33
N PHE A 291 5.42 22.38 -2.20
CA PHE A 291 4.92 21.65 -1.02
C PHE A 291 3.43 21.93 -0.74
N VAL A 292 2.77 22.75 -1.57
CA VAL A 292 1.36 23.10 -1.44
C VAL A 292 0.62 22.58 -2.66
N ASP A 293 -0.15 21.51 -2.48
CA ASP A 293 -1.10 21.05 -3.49
C ASP A 293 -2.40 21.84 -3.33
N ARG A 294 -2.96 22.34 -4.44
CA ARG A 294 -4.18 23.17 -4.43
C ARG A 294 -5.42 22.45 -3.86
N HIS A 295 -5.43 21.12 -3.87
CA HIS A 295 -6.51 20.26 -3.38
C HIS A 295 -6.27 19.75 -1.95
N VAL A 296 -5.01 19.57 -1.55
CA VAL A 296 -4.66 19.03 -0.21
C VAL A 296 -4.27 20.14 0.79
N GLY A 297 -3.93 21.34 0.29
CA GLY A 297 -3.41 22.45 1.09
C GLY A 297 -1.93 22.24 1.46
N LEU A 298 -1.45 23.01 2.46
CA LEU A 298 -0.16 22.78 3.08
C LEU A 298 -0.18 21.41 3.78
N LEU A 299 0.72 20.49 3.40
CA LEU A 299 0.97 19.28 4.19
C LEU A 299 1.28 19.71 5.63
N LYS A 300 0.34 19.43 6.54
CA LYS A 300 0.33 19.94 7.91
C LYS A 300 1.66 19.55 8.58
N PRO A 301 2.42 20.50 9.17
CA PRO A 301 3.52 20.12 10.04
C PRO A 301 2.96 19.27 11.19
N PRO A 302 3.70 18.27 11.70
CA PRO A 302 3.26 17.49 12.85
C PRO A 302 2.88 18.46 13.96
N SER A 303 1.66 18.33 14.48
CA SER A 303 1.16 19.16 15.58
C SER A 303 2.18 19.10 16.72
N SER A 304 2.79 20.23 17.03
CA SER A 304 3.75 20.35 18.11
C SER A 304 3.06 19.96 19.42
N ARG A 305 3.68 19.02 20.14
CA ARG A 305 3.33 18.70 21.54
C ARG A 305 3.51 19.93 22.44
N PRO A 306 2.82 19.98 23.60
CA PRO A 306 2.60 21.20 24.37
C PRO A 306 3.89 21.82 24.89
N ALA A 307 3.85 23.14 25.02
CA ALA A 307 4.90 23.99 25.53
C ALA A 307 5.52 23.40 26.80
N TRP A 308 6.84 23.21 26.78
CA TRP A 308 7.63 23.03 28.00
C TRP A 308 7.46 24.30 28.83
N SER A 309 6.78 24.19 29.96
CA SER A 309 6.85 25.19 31.02
C SER A 309 8.26 25.13 31.60
N ALA A 310 9.03 26.19 31.40
CA ALA A 310 10.28 26.41 32.12
C ALA A 310 9.96 26.55 33.62
N GLY A 311 10.60 25.71 34.44
CA GLY A 311 10.80 25.89 35.86
C GLY A 311 12.29 25.99 36.15
#